data_AF-A0A2T2PBY1-F1
#
_entry.id   AF-A0A2T2PBY1-F1
#
_cell.length_a   1.000
_cell.length_b   1.000
_cell.length_c   1.000
_cell.angle_alpha   90.00
_cell.angle_beta   90.00
_cell.angle_gamma   90.00
#
_symmetry.space_group_name_H-M   'P 1'
#
loop_
_entity.id
_entity.type
_entity.pdbx_description
1 polymer ?
#
loop_
_entity_poly.entity_id
_entity_poly.type
_entity_poly.pdbx_seq_one_letter_code
_entity_poly.pdbx_strand_id
1 'polypeptide(L)'
;ELEYKHRHTFIGTASLEDFLGLLEIPSKHNTNKNSVAKAFVKLSSKEQLLACEASLAPEGWEFVHRTTTDMGSNYGNYILQERVKLGSISLKAFLELIMWDGDDADVLVVISAFQVTSMMDCKIEQSGGKAKHFRSWLAQSHSNSDIN
;
A
#
# COMPACT_ATOMS: atom_id res chain seq x y z
N GLU A 1 -23.14 -11.45 0.25
CA GLU A 1 -22.63 -10.72 -0.94
C GLU A 1 -21.59 -9.65 -0.58
N LEU A 2 -21.86 -8.79 0.41
CA LEU A 2 -20.95 -7.71 0.81
C LEU A 2 -19.57 -8.21 1.31
N GLU A 3 -19.55 -9.18 2.23
CA GLU A 3 -18.30 -9.83 2.69
C GLU A 3 -17.51 -10.48 1.56
N TYR A 4 -18.23 -11.08 0.60
CA TYR A 4 -17.60 -11.64 -0.59
C TYR A 4 -16.93 -10.55 -1.43
N LYS A 5 -17.58 -9.41 -1.66
CA LYS A 5 -16.97 -8.27 -2.37
C LYS A 5 -15.77 -7.68 -1.61
N HIS A 6 -15.83 -7.60 -0.28
CA HIS A 6 -14.71 -7.11 0.53
C HIS A 6 -13.48 -8.01 0.42
N ARG A 7 -13.67 -9.34 0.41
CA ARG A 7 -12.59 -10.32 0.16
C ARG A 7 -11.97 -10.24 -1.24
N HIS A 8 -12.60 -9.53 -2.16
CA HIS A 8 -12.13 -9.36 -3.53
C HIS A 8 -11.73 -7.92 -3.86
N THR A 9 -11.54 -7.08 -2.83
CA THR A 9 -11.02 -5.72 -2.97
C THR A 9 -9.59 -5.68 -2.42
N PHE A 10 -8.62 -5.39 -3.28
CA PHE A 10 -7.19 -5.48 -2.95
C PHE A 10 -6.41 -4.24 -3.37
N ILE A 11 -5.41 -3.87 -2.58
CA ILE A 11 -4.33 -2.96 -2.98
C ILE A 11 -3.03 -3.73 -2.80
N GLY A 12 -2.30 -3.96 -3.89
CA GLY A 12 -1.21 -4.93 -3.91
C GLY A 12 -1.69 -6.30 -3.40
N THR A 13 -1.07 -6.78 -2.33
CA THR A 13 -1.36 -8.07 -1.69
C THR A 13 -2.33 -7.98 -0.50
N ALA A 14 -2.69 -6.78 -0.06
CA ALA A 14 -3.55 -6.60 1.11
C ALA A 14 -5.02 -6.44 0.72
N SER A 15 -5.90 -7.17 1.43
CA SER A 15 -7.34 -7.08 1.22
C SER A 15 -7.98 -5.95 2.06
N LEU A 16 -9.18 -5.52 1.64
CA LEU A 16 -10.02 -4.64 2.46
C LEU A 16 -10.36 -5.27 3.82
N GLU A 17 -10.50 -6.60 3.89
CA GLU A 17 -10.75 -7.30 5.15
C GLU A 17 -9.54 -7.19 6.10
N ASP A 18 -8.32 -7.38 5.59
CA ASP A 18 -7.08 -7.19 6.39
C ASP A 18 -6.98 -5.75 6.91
N PHE A 19 -7.32 -4.77 6.08
CA PHE A 19 -7.33 -3.36 6.48
C PHE A 19 -8.32 -3.09 7.61
N LEU A 20 -9.57 -3.57 7.46
CA LEU A 20 -10.59 -3.42 8.49
C LEU A 20 -10.22 -4.13 9.80
N GLY A 21 -9.52 -5.26 9.73
CA GLY A 21 -9.00 -5.96 10.91
C GLY A 21 -7.93 -5.19 11.68
N LEU A 22 -7.24 -4.24 11.03
CA LEU A 22 -6.21 -3.39 11.64
C LEU A 22 -6.68 -1.97 11.97
N LEU A 23 -7.84 -1.56 11.45
CA LEU A 23 -8.37 -0.22 11.62
C LEU A 23 -8.93 -0.03 13.03
N GLU A 24 -8.36 0.91 13.78
CA GLU A 24 -8.89 1.31 15.09
C GLU A 24 -10.12 2.23 14.91
N ILE A 25 -11.25 1.82 15.49
CA ILE A 25 -12.54 2.55 15.44
C ILE A 25 -12.89 3.00 16.87
N PRO A 26 -12.38 4.15 17.33
CA PRO A 26 -12.50 4.60 18.72
C PRO A 26 -13.90 5.05 19.12
N SER A 27 -14.75 5.42 18.16
CA SER A 27 -16.15 5.80 18.41
C SER A 27 -17.07 5.07 17.44
N LYS A 28 -18.37 5.06 17.74
CA LYS A 28 -19.34 4.26 17.00
C LYS A 28 -19.43 4.78 15.55
N HIS A 29 -18.73 4.09 14.65
CA HIS A 29 -18.65 4.32 13.20
C HIS A 29 -17.68 5.41 12.70
N ASN A 30 -16.95 6.09 13.58
CA ASN A 30 -15.89 7.01 13.14
C ASN A 30 -14.50 6.49 13.51
N THR A 31 -13.56 6.78 12.63
CA THR A 31 -12.13 6.60 12.84
C THR A 31 -11.42 7.94 12.67
N ASN A 32 -10.13 7.97 13.00
CA ASN A 32 -9.32 9.17 12.83
C ASN A 32 -8.13 8.90 11.91
N LYS A 33 -7.53 9.99 11.42
CA LYS A 33 -6.42 9.97 10.48
C LYS A 33 -5.24 9.13 10.95
N ASN A 34 -4.95 9.17 12.24
CA ASN A 34 -3.87 8.40 12.85
C ASN A 34 -4.16 6.89 12.81
N SER A 35 -5.38 6.48 13.16
CA SER A 35 -5.82 5.08 13.10
C SER A 35 -5.76 4.53 11.68
N VAL A 36 -6.23 5.31 10.69
CA VAL A 36 -6.19 4.95 9.27
C VAL A 36 -4.75 4.81 8.79
N ALA A 37 -3.90 5.78 9.09
CA ALA A 37 -2.50 5.76 8.69
C ALA A 37 -1.73 4.58 9.29
N LYS A 38 -1.96 4.28 10.58
CA LYS A 38 -1.39 3.12 11.26
C LYS A 38 -1.79 1.80 10.59
N ALA A 39 -3.07 1.63 10.27
CA ALA A 39 -3.56 0.42 9.62
C ALA A 39 -2.90 0.22 8.25
N PHE A 40 -2.82 1.30 7.45
CA PHE A 40 -2.15 1.28 6.15
C PHE A 40 -0.66 0.94 6.26
N VAL A 41 0.07 1.60 7.16
CA VAL A 41 1.51 1.34 7.38
C VAL A 41 1.76 -0.12 7.75
N LYS A 42 0.95 -0.70 8.64
CA LYS A 42 1.07 -2.12 9.03
C LYS A 42 0.89 -3.05 7.83
N LEU A 43 -0.06 -2.78 6.94
CA LEU A 43 -0.24 -3.56 5.72
C LEU A 43 0.94 -3.40 4.75
N SER A 44 1.40 -2.17 4.54
CA SER A 44 2.59 -1.89 3.72
C SER A 44 3.83 -2.63 4.23
N SER A 45 4.06 -2.62 5.55
CA SER A 45 5.15 -3.38 6.17
C SER A 45 5.01 -4.88 5.93
N LYS A 46 3.80 -5.42 6.06
CA LYS A 46 3.52 -6.85 5.83
C LYS A 46 3.77 -7.23 4.37
N GLU A 47 3.28 -6.44 3.42
CA GLU A 47 3.52 -6.66 1.98
C GLU A 47 5.01 -6.63 1.65
N GLN A 48 5.73 -5.62 2.15
CA GLN A 48 7.16 -5.50 1.89
C GLN A 48 7.95 -6.71 2.42
N LEU A 49 7.56 -7.22 3.60
CA LEU A 49 8.14 -8.43 4.17
C LEU A 49 7.86 -9.65 3.28
N LEU A 50 6.61 -9.83 2.85
CA LEU A 50 6.24 -10.93 1.94
C LEU A 50 6.98 -10.84 0.59
N ALA A 51 7.11 -9.63 0.03
CA ALA A 51 7.83 -9.41 -1.23
C ALA A 51 9.34 -9.71 -1.10
N CYS A 52 9.93 -9.39 0.05
CA CYS A 52 11.32 -9.73 0.36
C CYS A 52 11.51 -11.25 0.51
N GLU A 53 10.63 -11.93 1.25
CA GLU A 53 10.69 -13.38 1.48
C GLU A 53 10.46 -14.19 0.19
N ALA A 54 9.59 -13.72 -0.69
CA ALA A 54 9.30 -14.36 -1.97
C ALA A 54 10.35 -14.06 -3.06
N SER A 55 11.35 -13.24 -2.78
CA SER A 55 12.32 -12.82 -3.78
C SER A 55 13.33 -13.93 -4.10
N LEU A 56 13.53 -14.16 -5.40
CA LEU A 56 14.53 -15.12 -5.90
C LEU A 56 15.96 -14.54 -5.89
N ALA A 57 16.10 -13.22 -5.70
CA ALA A 57 17.38 -12.50 -5.61
C ALA A 57 17.34 -11.63 -4.34
N PRO A 58 17.76 -12.18 -3.19
CA PRO A 58 17.70 -11.48 -1.91
C PRO A 58 18.71 -10.33 -1.82
N GLU A 59 19.78 -10.33 -2.63
CA GLU A 59 20.71 -9.22 -2.71
C GLU A 59 20.03 -7.92 -3.17
N GLY A 60 20.32 -6.82 -2.47
CA GLY A 60 19.79 -5.49 -2.76
C GLY A 60 18.57 -5.08 -1.94
N TRP A 61 17.90 -6.02 -1.26
CA TRP A 61 16.80 -5.72 -0.34
C TRP A 61 17.27 -4.96 0.92
N GLU A 62 18.56 -5.03 1.25
CA GLU A 62 19.21 -4.23 2.30
C GLU A 62 19.21 -2.73 2.02
N PHE A 63 19.12 -2.32 0.74
CA PHE A 63 19.01 -0.91 0.33
C PHE A 63 17.56 -0.42 0.26
N VAL A 64 16.59 -1.35 0.30
CA VAL A 64 15.17 -0.98 0.32
C VAL A 64 14.84 -0.51 1.73
N HIS A 65 14.48 0.77 1.85
CA HIS A 65 14.06 1.33 3.13
C HIS A 65 12.85 0.56 3.67
N ARG A 66 13.00 -0.09 4.81
CA ARG A 66 11.89 -0.81 5.44
C ARG A 66 10.84 0.18 5.89
N THR A 67 9.59 -0.10 5.55
CA THR A 67 8.44 0.53 6.18
C THR A 67 8.41 0.00 7.60
N THR A 68 9.03 0.73 8.53
CA THR A 68 8.99 0.36 9.93
C THR A 68 7.63 0.79 10.51
N THR A 69 7.01 -0.09 11.28
CA THR A 69 5.82 0.24 12.09
C THR A 69 6.13 1.31 13.14
N ASP A 70 7.40 1.62 13.36
CA ASP A 70 7.93 2.62 14.30
C ASP A 70 7.95 4.05 13.72
N MET A 71 7.00 4.37 12.85
CA MET A 71 6.78 5.73 12.31
C MET A 71 6.24 6.72 13.37
N GLY A 72 6.43 6.44 14.67
CA GLY A 72 6.09 7.33 15.79
C GLY A 72 4.71 7.98 15.71
N SER A 73 4.55 9.14 16.35
CA SER A 73 3.40 10.05 16.19
C SER A 73 3.48 10.90 14.92
N ASN A 74 4.37 10.56 13.98
CA ASN A 74 4.80 11.45 12.90
C ASN A 74 4.09 11.19 11.57
N TYR A 75 2.89 10.60 11.61
CA TYR A 75 2.06 10.34 10.42
C TYR A 75 1.69 11.61 9.65
N GLY A 76 1.90 12.81 10.21
CA GLY A 76 1.74 14.10 9.52
C GLY A 76 2.90 14.49 8.59
N ASN A 77 4.03 13.77 8.60
CA ASN A 77 5.15 14.08 7.72
C ASN A 77 4.84 13.63 6.28
N TYR A 78 4.56 14.60 5.40
CA TYR A 78 4.20 14.36 4.01
C TYR A 78 5.25 13.59 3.21
N ILE A 79 6.55 13.72 3.54
CA ILE A 79 7.62 12.98 2.86
C ILE A 79 7.53 11.49 3.22
N LEU A 80 7.23 11.19 4.48
CA LEU A 80 7.07 9.82 4.95
C LEU A 80 5.81 9.20 4.34
N GLN A 81 4.70 9.95 4.29
CA GLN A 81 3.46 9.48 3.66
C GLN A 81 3.64 9.15 2.16
N GLU A 82 4.49 9.87 1.43
CA GLU A 82 4.76 9.59 0.02
C GLU A 82 5.60 8.32 -0.19
N ARG A 83 6.44 7.97 0.80
CA ARG A 83 7.34 6.82 0.75
C ARG A 83 6.67 5.51 1.15
N VAL A 84 5.72 5.55 2.08
CA VAL A 84 4.94 4.37 2.47
C VAL A 84 4.01 4.00 1.34
N LYS A 85 4.14 2.78 0.82
CA LYS A 85 3.32 2.28 -0.29
C LYS A 85 2.68 0.94 0.03
N LEU A 86 1.46 0.77 -0.43
CA LEU A 86 0.77 -0.50 -0.51
C LEU A 86 0.42 -0.71 -1.99
N GLY A 87 0.93 -1.77 -2.60
CA GLY A 87 0.97 -1.91 -4.05
C GLY A 87 1.64 -0.69 -4.69
N SER A 88 0.93 -0.05 -5.61
CA SER A 88 1.36 1.20 -6.26
C SER A 88 0.86 2.49 -5.57
N ILE A 89 0.03 2.36 -4.53
CA ILE A 89 -0.63 3.48 -3.84
C ILE A 89 0.21 3.97 -2.67
N SER A 90 0.50 5.28 -2.59
CA SER A 90 1.14 5.88 -1.43
C SER A 90 0.14 6.16 -0.30
N LEU A 91 0.61 6.15 0.95
CA LEU A 91 -0.21 6.53 2.10
C LEU A 91 -0.80 7.94 1.92
N LYS A 92 -0.02 8.87 1.37
CA LYS A 92 -0.49 10.22 1.07
C LYS A 92 -1.69 10.20 0.12
N ALA A 93 -1.56 9.52 -1.02
CA ALA A 93 -2.64 9.44 -2.02
C ALA A 93 -3.92 8.80 -1.43
N PHE A 94 -3.75 7.80 -0.57
CA PHE A 94 -4.87 7.19 0.15
C PHE A 94 -5.55 8.16 1.12
N LEU A 95 -4.77 8.89 1.94
CA LEU A 95 -5.30 9.86 2.90
C LEU A 95 -5.98 11.06 2.23
N GLU A 96 -5.49 11.49 1.06
CA GLU A 96 -6.08 12.59 0.27
C GLU A 96 -7.45 12.23 -0.35
N LEU A 97 -7.75 10.94 -0.51
CA LEU A 97 -9.05 10.48 -1.03
C LEU A 97 -10.14 10.38 0.04
N ILE A 98 -9.77 10.45 1.32
CA ILE A 98 -10.72 10.38 2.43
C ILE A 98 -11.24 11.79 2.71
N MET A 99 -12.57 11.94 2.76
CA MET A 99 -13.18 13.18 3.22
C MET A 99 -13.14 13.23 4.75
N TRP A 100 -12.30 14.10 5.28
CA TRP A 100 -12.11 14.29 6.72
C TRP A 100 -13.01 15.41 7.27
N ASP A 101 -13.58 15.19 8.45
CA ASP A 101 -14.16 16.22 9.32
C ASP A 101 -13.15 16.52 10.44
N GLY A 102 -12.31 17.53 10.21
CA GLY A 102 -11.12 17.76 11.03
C GLY A 102 -10.10 16.62 10.89
N ASP A 103 -9.99 15.79 11.93
CA ASP A 103 -9.13 14.60 11.94
C ASP A 103 -9.92 13.28 11.96
N ASP A 104 -11.25 13.36 11.98
CA ASP A 104 -12.13 12.20 12.01
C ASP A 104 -12.75 11.95 10.62
N ALA A 105 -13.16 10.71 10.38
CA ALA A 105 -13.92 10.32 9.20
C ALA A 105 -14.85 9.16 9.53
N ASP A 106 -16.00 9.10 8.85
CA ASP A 106 -16.88 7.93 8.88
C ASP A 106 -16.14 6.74 8.24
N VAL A 107 -16.20 5.58 8.89
CA VAL A 107 -15.57 4.34 8.42
C VAL A 107 -16.03 3.97 7.01
N LEU A 108 -17.26 4.28 6.61
CA LEU A 108 -17.78 4.05 5.26
C LEU A 108 -17.06 4.89 4.20
N VAL A 109 -16.65 6.11 4.56
CA VAL A 109 -15.84 6.97 3.67
C VAL A 109 -14.45 6.37 3.48
N VAL A 110 -13.85 5.85 4.55
CA VAL A 110 -12.55 5.18 4.49
C VAL A 110 -12.62 3.90 3.65
N ILE A 111 -13.67 3.10 3.80
CA ILE A 111 -13.92 1.90 2.97
C ILE A 111 -14.04 2.28 1.49
N SER A 112 -14.80 3.34 1.19
CA SER A 112 -14.98 3.81 -0.18
C SER A 112 -13.66 4.28 -0.79
N ALA A 113 -12.83 5.00 -0.02
CA ALA A 113 -11.49 5.40 -0.45
C ALA A 113 -10.60 4.17 -0.74
N PHE A 114 -10.69 3.10 0.07
CA PHE A 114 -9.94 1.86 -0.17
C PHE A 114 -10.38 1.18 -1.47
N GLN A 115 -11.68 1.13 -1.74
CA GLN A 115 -12.21 0.57 -3.00
C GLN A 115 -11.75 1.37 -4.23
N VAL A 116 -11.77 2.71 -4.13
CA VAL A 116 -11.30 3.59 -5.21
C VAL A 116 -9.80 3.38 -5.46
N THR A 117 -8.99 3.31 -4.40
CA THR A 117 -7.54 3.08 -4.52
C THR A 117 -7.22 1.68 -5.02
N SER A 118 -7.99 0.66 -4.66
CA SER A 118 -7.92 -0.69 -5.26
C SER A 118 -8.10 -0.64 -6.77
N MET A 119 -9.10 0.09 -7.26
CA MET A 119 -9.30 0.27 -8.70
C MET A 119 -8.15 1.03 -9.38
N MET A 120 -7.58 2.02 -8.70
CA MET A 120 -6.42 2.78 -9.22
C MET A 120 -5.19 1.88 -9.34
N ASP A 121 -4.93 1.08 -8.32
CA ASP A 121 -3.80 0.13 -8.28
C ASP A 121 -3.87 -0.87 -9.44
N CYS A 122 -5.03 -1.52 -9.62
CA CYS A 122 -5.25 -2.43 -10.75
C CYS A 122 -4.99 -1.77 -12.12
N LYS A 123 -5.38 -0.50 -12.30
CA LYS A 123 -5.13 0.23 -13.55
C LYS A 123 -3.64 0.50 -13.77
N ILE A 124 -2.90 0.83 -12.70
CA ILE A 124 -1.46 1.07 -12.78
C ILE A 124 -0.72 -0.21 -13.13
N GLU A 125 -1.12 -1.35 -12.56
CA GLU A 125 -0.54 -2.66 -12.90
C GLU A 125 -0.81 -3.07 -14.35
N GLN A 126 -2.05 -2.91 -14.82
CA GLN A 126 -2.47 -3.24 -16.19
C GLN A 126 -1.78 -2.36 -17.24
N SER A 127 -1.50 -1.09 -16.91
CA SER A 127 -0.82 -0.14 -17.80
C SER A 127 0.66 -0.52 -18.06
N GLY A 128 1.20 -1.54 -17.37
CA GLY A 128 2.56 -2.02 -17.62
C GLY A 128 3.57 -0.88 -17.45
N GLY A 129 3.61 -0.30 -16.24
CA GLY A 129 4.35 0.93 -15.98
C GLY A 129 5.79 0.91 -16.52
N LYS A 130 6.31 2.11 -16.89
CA LYS A 130 7.68 2.30 -17.43
C LYS A 130 8.75 1.52 -16.65
N ALA A 131 8.60 1.39 -15.34
CA ALA A 131 9.49 0.62 -14.48
C ALA A 131 9.46 -0.90 -14.75
N LYS A 132 8.29 -1.49 -15.06
CA LYS A 132 8.18 -2.90 -15.49
C LYS A 132 8.89 -3.10 -16.82
N HIS A 133 8.63 -2.23 -17.80
CA HIS A 133 9.35 -2.25 -19.08
C HIS A 133 10.86 -2.11 -18.91
N PHE A 134 11.30 -1.17 -18.07
CA PHE A 134 12.72 -0.96 -17.80
C PHE A 134 13.36 -2.17 -17.09
N ARG A 135 12.71 -2.76 -16.08
CA ARG A 135 13.20 -3.98 -15.41
C ARG A 135 13.27 -5.16 -16.36
N SER A 136 12.27 -5.34 -17.24
CA SER A 136 12.29 -6.39 -18.26
C SER A 136 13.42 -6.18 -19.28
N TRP A 137 13.65 -4.94 -19.72
CA TRP A 137 14.77 -4.60 -20.60
C TRP A 137 16.13 -4.85 -19.92
N LEU A 138 16.28 -4.46 -18.66
CA LEU A 138 17.50 -4.66 -17.90
C LEU A 138 17.82 -6.15 -17.72
N ALA A 139 16.83 -6.97 -17.38
CA ALA A 139 16.99 -8.42 -17.25
C ALA A 139 17.41 -9.08 -18.59
N GLN A 140 16.81 -8.65 -19.70
CA GLN A 140 17.17 -9.12 -21.05
C GLN A 140 18.59 -8.70 -21.46
N SER A 141 19.03 -7.52 -21.03
CA SER A 141 20.36 -6.99 -21.32
C SER A 141 21.46 -7.77 -20.59
N HIS A 142 21.21 -8.20 -19.36
CA HIS A 142 22.17 -9.00 -18.57
C HIS A 142 22.25 -10.46 -19.06
N SER A 143 21.15 -11.05 -19.54
CA SER A 143 21.18 -12.38 -20.15
C SER A 143 21.93 -12.46 -21.49
N ASN A 144 22.11 -11.32 -22.18
CA ASN A 144 22.83 -11.25 -23.46
C ASN A 144 24.34 -11.02 -23.29
N SER A 145 24.80 -10.59 -22.10
CA SER A 145 26.22 -10.41 -21.80
C SER A 145 26.94 -11.71 -21.41
N ASP A 146 26.21 -12.79 -21.10
CA ASP A 146 26.79 -14.10 -20.74
C ASP A 146 27.01 -15.03 -21.96
N ILE A 147 26.83 -14.56 -23.19
CA ILE A 147 26.95 -15.34 -24.44
C ILE A 147 28.06 -14.82 -25.38
N ASN A 148 28.96 -13.94 -24.91
CA ASN A 148 30.15 -13.53 -25.69
C ASN A 148 31.46 -13.77 -24.93
#